data_AF-A0A085F9V5-F1
#
_entry.id   AF-A0A085F9V5-F1
#
_cell.length_a   1.000
_cell.length_b   1.000
_cell.length_c   1.000
_cell.angle_alpha   90.00
_cell.angle_beta   90.00
_cell.angle_gamma   90.00
#
_symmetry.space_group_name_H-M   'P 1'
#
loop_
_entity.id
_entity.type
_entity.pdbx_description
1 polymer ?
#
loop_
_entity_poly.entity_id
_entity_poly.type
_entity_poly.pdbx_seq_one_letter_code
_entity_poly.pdbx_strand_id
1 'polypeptide(L)'
;MTGNPMIMRLRVRAKVGVIKRCILVLVAQICLAAPLSAQQTRSAVEQADEVWATFVHSPQALADLSSAQQLEHLDQLGEALVEDPVSVGDLLEAEMGGRTALRVYVLAMLEDGRGEELAEHVLHVLHAGQRGRPIADVLNTADQQDGSTWFPLAEQAGFFLGGVAAVLDGKAETGGNPSIGFGWFGANETTRDLTLLAERLGMQPPAENQTAADWLLNGQTNLASALSRPAAQWFEKGFREAYR
;
A
#
# COMPACT_ATOMS: atom_id res chain seq x y z
N MET A 1 27.27 -53.17 -56.11
CA MET A 1 27.30 -51.85 -55.46
C MET A 1 26.34 -51.88 -54.27
N THR A 2 26.84 -52.20 -53.08
CA THR A 2 26.05 -52.32 -51.84
C THR A 2 26.42 -51.17 -50.90
N GLY A 3 25.53 -50.17 -50.80
CA GLY A 3 25.65 -49.05 -49.88
C GLY A 3 25.13 -49.40 -48.48
N ASN A 4 25.92 -49.07 -47.46
CA ASN A 4 25.77 -49.52 -46.07
C ASN A 4 24.80 -48.62 -45.28
N PRO A 5 23.71 -49.12 -44.66
CA PRO A 5 22.69 -48.31 -43.97
C PRO A 5 23.04 -48.06 -42.48
N MET A 6 24.28 -47.67 -42.17
CA MET A 6 24.78 -47.65 -40.78
C MET A 6 25.16 -46.27 -40.23
N ILE A 7 24.69 -45.16 -40.83
CA ILE A 7 25.10 -43.81 -40.38
C ILE A 7 23.92 -42.98 -39.79
N MET A 8 22.66 -43.38 -40.00
CA MET A 8 21.53 -42.51 -39.63
C MET A 8 21.04 -42.66 -38.18
N ARG A 9 21.39 -43.73 -37.45
CA ARG A 9 20.90 -43.96 -36.07
C ARG A 9 21.73 -43.30 -34.95
N LEU A 10 22.93 -42.79 -35.22
CA LEU A 10 23.78 -42.19 -34.17
C LEU A 10 23.46 -40.70 -33.88
N ARG A 11 22.91 -39.95 -34.84
CA ARG A 11 22.64 -38.50 -34.65
C ARG A 11 21.42 -38.18 -33.78
N VAL A 12 20.46 -39.11 -33.65
CA VAL A 12 19.24 -38.89 -32.85
C VAL A 12 19.51 -39.10 -31.35
N ARG A 13 20.38 -40.04 -30.98
CA ARG A 13 20.71 -40.32 -29.57
C ARG A 13 21.52 -39.20 -28.91
N ALA A 14 22.39 -38.52 -29.66
CA ALA A 14 23.19 -37.40 -29.15
C ALA A 14 22.34 -36.15 -28.83
N LYS A 15 21.31 -35.85 -29.64
CA LYS A 15 20.43 -34.70 -29.41
C LYS A 15 19.53 -34.84 -28.18
N VAL A 16 19.03 -36.05 -27.89
CA VAL A 16 18.19 -36.31 -26.70
C VAL A 16 18.98 -36.16 -25.40
N GLY A 17 20.27 -36.53 -25.39
CA GLY A 17 21.14 -36.36 -24.22
C GLY A 17 21.44 -34.89 -23.90
N VAL A 18 21.64 -34.06 -24.93
CA VAL A 18 21.88 -32.62 -24.76
C VAL A 18 20.62 -31.88 -24.31
N ILE A 19 19.45 -32.19 -24.89
CA ILE A 19 18.17 -31.58 -24.48
C ILE A 19 17.84 -31.94 -23.03
N LYS A 20 18.03 -33.20 -22.61
CA LYS A 20 17.84 -33.61 -21.20
C LYS A 20 18.79 -32.90 -20.24
N ARG A 21 20.05 -32.68 -20.63
CA ARG A 21 21.02 -31.93 -19.83
C ARG A 21 20.67 -30.44 -19.74
N CYS A 22 20.22 -29.82 -20.82
CA CYS A 22 19.77 -28.42 -20.81
C CYS A 22 18.52 -28.23 -19.93
N ILE A 23 17.55 -29.16 -19.98
CA ILE A 23 16.36 -29.12 -19.11
C ILE A 23 16.75 -29.30 -17.63
N LEU A 24 17.66 -30.23 -17.31
CA LEU A 24 18.15 -30.42 -15.93
C LEU A 24 18.88 -29.20 -15.38
N VAL A 25 19.68 -28.52 -16.21
CA VAL A 25 20.38 -27.28 -15.81
C VAL A 25 19.37 -26.13 -15.59
N LEU A 26 18.35 -26.01 -16.45
CA LEU A 26 17.29 -25.02 -16.29
C LEU A 26 16.45 -25.26 -15.03
N VAL A 27 16.06 -26.50 -14.77
CA VAL A 27 15.33 -26.89 -13.55
C VAL A 27 16.19 -26.63 -12.31
N ALA A 28 17.49 -26.97 -12.34
CA ALA A 28 18.40 -26.70 -11.23
C ALA A 28 18.60 -25.19 -10.98
N GLN A 29 18.68 -24.35 -12.02
CA GLN A 29 18.76 -22.90 -11.88
C GLN A 29 17.46 -22.29 -11.34
N ILE A 30 16.30 -22.78 -11.77
CA ILE A 30 14.99 -22.36 -11.24
C ILE A 30 14.84 -22.78 -9.76
N CYS A 31 15.26 -24.01 -9.41
CA CYS A 31 15.22 -24.51 -8.04
C CYS A 31 16.21 -23.80 -7.09
N LEU A 32 17.29 -23.21 -7.60
CA LEU A 32 18.25 -22.43 -6.80
C LEU A 32 17.88 -20.94 -6.72
N ALA A 33 17.21 -20.39 -7.74
CA ALA A 33 16.77 -18.99 -7.74
C ALA A 33 15.53 -18.75 -6.85
N ALA A 34 14.58 -19.68 -6.83
CA ALA A 34 13.37 -19.58 -6.01
C ALA A 34 13.62 -19.38 -4.49
N PRO A 35 14.53 -20.13 -3.82
CA PRO A 35 14.79 -19.92 -2.39
C PRO A 35 15.50 -18.59 -2.11
N LEU A 36 16.35 -18.12 -3.02
CA LEU A 36 17.02 -16.81 -2.89
C LEU A 36 16.02 -15.66 -3.01
N SER A 37 15.12 -15.71 -3.99
CA SER A 37 14.05 -14.71 -4.13
C SER A 37 13.10 -14.73 -2.93
N ALA A 38 12.69 -15.91 -2.46
CA ALA A 38 11.81 -16.02 -1.30
C ALA A 38 12.47 -15.51 0.00
N GLN A 39 13.78 -15.75 0.17
CA GLN A 39 14.52 -15.25 1.32
C GLN A 39 14.71 -13.73 1.28
N GLN A 40 14.93 -13.17 0.08
CA GLN A 40 15.07 -11.73 -0.11
C GLN A 40 13.75 -10.99 0.11
N THR A 41 12.62 -11.53 -0.37
CA THR A 41 11.28 -10.98 -0.07
C THR A 41 10.95 -11.07 1.42
N ARG A 42 11.30 -12.17 2.09
CA ARG A 42 11.06 -12.31 3.53
C ARG A 42 11.83 -11.29 4.36
N SER A 43 13.09 -11.03 4.03
CA SER A 43 13.90 -10.02 4.72
C SER A 43 13.41 -8.59 4.48
N ALA A 44 12.81 -8.31 3.31
CA ALA A 44 12.23 -6.99 3.02
C ALA A 44 10.94 -6.76 3.82
N VAL A 45 10.06 -7.76 3.92
CA VAL A 45 8.84 -7.70 4.75
C VAL A 45 9.18 -7.51 6.24
N GLU A 46 10.12 -8.29 6.78
CA GLU A 46 10.56 -8.15 8.19
C GLU A 46 11.13 -6.76 8.50
N GLN A 47 11.80 -6.12 7.53
CA GLN A 47 12.31 -4.76 7.68
C GLN A 47 11.20 -3.70 7.61
N ALA A 48 10.24 -3.86 6.69
CA ALA A 48 9.09 -2.95 6.57
C ALA A 48 8.26 -2.92 7.86
N ASP A 49 8.02 -4.11 8.45
CA ASP A 49 7.32 -4.26 9.71
C ASP A 49 8.07 -3.59 10.87
N GLU A 50 9.39 -3.74 10.95
CA GLU A 50 10.20 -3.17 12.04
C GLU A 50 10.19 -1.63 12.04
N VAL A 51 10.27 -1.02 10.86
CA VAL A 51 10.27 0.46 10.70
C VAL A 51 8.93 1.02 11.17
N TRP A 52 7.81 0.50 10.66
CA TRP A 52 6.49 0.97 11.07
C TRP A 52 6.16 0.61 12.51
N ALA A 53 6.54 -0.58 12.99
CA ALA A 53 6.30 -0.97 14.38
C ALA A 53 7.00 -0.01 15.34
N THR A 54 8.27 0.34 15.07
CA THR A 54 9.01 1.32 15.89
C THR A 54 8.31 2.68 15.87
N PHE A 55 7.90 3.14 14.70
CA PHE A 55 7.23 4.42 14.53
C PHE A 55 5.86 4.48 15.22
N VAL A 56 5.06 3.43 15.14
CA VAL A 56 3.74 3.34 15.78
C VAL A 56 3.80 3.48 17.30
N HIS A 57 4.89 3.01 17.92
CA HIS A 57 5.12 3.15 19.36
C HIS A 57 5.62 4.54 19.77
N SER A 58 6.18 5.32 18.85
CA SER A 58 6.64 6.69 19.13
C SER A 58 6.46 7.65 17.93
N PRO A 59 5.21 7.94 17.52
CA PRO A 59 4.97 8.78 16.35
C PRO A 59 5.53 10.20 16.49
N GLN A 60 5.50 10.74 17.72
CA GLN A 60 5.95 12.09 18.00
C GLN A 60 7.46 12.27 17.88
N ALA A 61 8.23 11.17 17.90
CA ALA A 61 9.68 11.23 17.74
C ALA A 61 10.09 11.88 16.41
N LEU A 62 9.23 11.80 15.38
CA LEU A 62 9.47 12.43 14.08
C LEU A 62 9.60 13.96 14.18
N ALA A 63 8.83 14.61 15.07
CA ALA A 63 8.86 16.06 15.26
C ALA A 63 10.11 16.54 16.01
N ASP A 64 10.78 15.65 16.75
CA ASP A 64 11.99 15.94 17.51
C ASP A 64 13.28 15.78 16.66
N LEU A 65 13.16 15.27 15.42
CA LEU A 65 14.28 15.08 14.51
C LEU A 65 14.66 16.38 13.79
N SER A 66 15.91 16.44 13.29
CA SER A 66 16.27 17.48 12.32
C SER A 66 15.57 17.25 10.99
N SER A 67 15.34 18.30 10.19
CA SER A 67 14.64 18.17 8.90
C SER A 67 15.25 17.12 7.97
N ALA A 68 16.59 16.98 7.95
CA ALA A 68 17.25 15.96 7.13
C ALA A 68 16.95 14.53 7.61
N GLN A 69 16.88 14.32 8.93
CA GLN A 69 16.55 13.01 9.52
C GLN A 69 15.05 12.71 9.40
N GLN A 70 14.21 13.74 9.50
CA GLN A 70 12.77 13.61 9.27
C GLN A 70 12.51 13.12 7.84
N LEU A 71 13.17 13.70 6.84
CA LEU A 71 13.09 13.27 5.44
C LEU A 71 13.53 11.81 5.27
N GLU A 72 14.68 11.44 5.81
CA GLU A 72 15.18 10.07 5.75
C GLU A 72 14.21 9.07 6.39
N HIS A 73 13.57 9.45 7.50
CA HIS A 73 12.58 8.60 8.17
C HIS A 73 11.28 8.50 7.38
N LEU A 74 10.83 9.59 6.75
CA LEU A 74 9.67 9.57 5.85
C LEU A 74 9.91 8.71 4.62
N ASP A 75 11.13 8.74 4.06
CA ASP A 75 11.55 7.87 2.95
C ASP A 75 11.46 6.40 3.38
N GLN A 76 12.02 6.05 4.55
CA GLN A 76 11.97 4.69 5.08
C GLN A 76 10.54 4.19 5.31
N LEU A 77 9.66 5.04 5.87
CA LEU A 77 8.25 4.71 6.10
C LEU A 77 7.50 4.53 4.77
N GLY A 78 7.75 5.41 3.79
CA GLY A 78 7.17 5.32 2.46
C GLY A 78 7.60 4.05 1.71
N GLU A 79 8.90 3.75 1.72
CA GLU A 79 9.46 2.54 1.11
C GLU A 79 8.87 1.27 1.73
N ALA A 80 8.79 1.21 3.07
CA ALA A 80 8.18 0.08 3.78
C ALA A 80 6.70 -0.10 3.43
N LEU A 81 5.94 1.00 3.33
CA LEU A 81 4.53 0.98 2.93
C LEU A 81 4.33 0.52 1.48
N VAL A 82 5.25 0.90 0.59
CA VAL A 82 5.22 0.48 -0.82
C VAL A 82 5.57 -0.99 -0.99
N GLU A 83 6.55 -1.48 -0.21
CA GLU A 83 7.01 -2.87 -0.26
C GLU A 83 5.95 -3.83 0.27
N ASP A 84 5.34 -3.53 1.42
CA ASP A 84 4.29 -4.36 2.01
C ASP A 84 3.13 -3.53 2.63
N PRO A 85 2.21 -3.02 1.79
CA PRO A 85 1.09 -2.22 2.28
C PRO A 85 0.10 -3.03 3.12
N VAL A 86 0.07 -4.36 3.01
CA VAL A 86 -0.87 -5.20 3.76
C VAL A 86 -0.40 -5.35 5.19
N SER A 87 0.87 -5.73 5.40
CA SER A 87 1.42 -5.88 6.76
C SER A 87 1.48 -4.55 7.51
N VAL A 88 1.80 -3.44 6.82
CA VAL A 88 1.71 -2.10 7.41
C VAL A 88 0.25 -1.74 7.76
N GLY A 89 -0.71 -2.07 6.90
CA GLY A 89 -2.14 -1.88 7.18
C GLY A 89 -2.60 -2.65 8.43
N ASP A 90 -2.25 -3.93 8.52
CA ASP A 90 -2.56 -4.78 9.68
C ASP A 90 -1.98 -4.21 10.98
N LEU A 91 -0.72 -3.76 10.94
CA LEU A 91 -0.06 -3.14 12.09
C LEU A 91 -0.76 -1.84 12.53
N LEU A 92 -1.11 -0.97 11.57
CA LEU A 92 -1.78 0.30 11.85
C LEU A 92 -3.17 0.11 12.45
N GLU A 93 -3.90 -0.92 12.04
CA GLU A 93 -5.21 -1.26 12.62
C GLU A 93 -5.10 -1.94 13.99
N ALA A 94 -4.14 -2.86 14.15
CA ALA A 94 -4.02 -3.67 15.36
C ALA A 94 -3.49 -2.87 16.56
N GLU A 95 -2.63 -1.89 16.32
CA GLU A 95 -1.95 -1.16 17.37
C GLU A 95 -2.72 0.09 17.83
N MET A 96 -2.81 0.30 19.15
CA MET A 96 -3.49 1.48 19.72
C MET A 96 -2.93 2.81 19.20
N GLY A 97 -1.64 2.84 18.83
CA GLY A 97 -0.95 4.01 18.30
C GLY A 97 -1.07 4.19 16.78
N GLY A 98 -1.61 3.20 16.05
CA GLY A 98 -1.54 3.18 14.59
C GLY A 98 -2.29 4.32 13.91
N ARG A 99 -3.48 4.68 14.41
CA ARG A 99 -4.22 5.87 13.94
C ARG A 99 -3.40 7.15 14.08
N THR A 100 -2.76 7.35 15.24
CA THR A 100 -1.93 8.53 15.51
C THR A 100 -0.69 8.52 14.61
N ALA A 101 -0.04 7.37 14.46
CA ALA A 101 1.12 7.19 13.59
C ALA A 101 0.80 7.55 12.14
N LEU A 102 -0.30 7.01 11.59
CA LEU A 102 -0.76 7.32 10.24
C LEU A 102 -0.99 8.83 10.06
N ARG A 103 -1.68 9.49 11.01
CA ARG A 103 -1.93 10.93 10.90
C ARG A 103 -0.65 11.77 10.98
N VAL A 104 0.30 11.39 11.83
CA VAL A 104 1.60 12.09 11.91
C VAL A 104 2.38 11.90 10.62
N TYR A 105 2.41 10.68 10.08
CA TYR A 105 3.04 10.39 8.79
C TYR A 105 2.45 11.23 7.66
N VAL A 106 1.11 11.22 7.51
CA VAL A 106 0.42 12.01 6.47
C VAL A 106 0.66 13.50 6.65
N LEU A 107 0.56 14.01 7.87
CA LEU A 107 0.82 15.42 8.16
C LEU A 107 2.23 15.82 7.74
N ALA A 108 3.23 15.04 8.13
CA ALA A 108 4.63 15.30 7.79
C ALA A 108 4.90 15.23 6.27
N MET A 109 4.27 14.31 5.55
CA MET A 109 4.35 14.25 4.08
C MET A 109 3.77 15.50 3.42
N LEU A 110 2.64 16.01 3.93
CA LEU A 110 2.02 17.24 3.41
C LEU A 110 2.83 18.49 3.76
N GLU A 111 3.34 18.59 4.99
CA GLU A 111 4.19 19.71 5.43
C GLU A 111 5.49 19.82 4.62
N ASP A 112 6.03 18.69 4.17
CA ASP A 112 7.21 18.64 3.31
C ASP A 112 6.88 18.81 1.80
N GLY A 113 5.60 18.97 1.45
CA GLY A 113 5.16 19.15 0.06
C GLY A 113 5.21 17.88 -0.79
N ARG A 114 5.24 16.70 -0.15
CA ARG A 114 5.27 15.36 -0.78
C ARG A 114 3.88 14.82 -1.10
N GLY A 115 2.91 15.70 -1.40
CA GLY A 115 1.52 15.32 -1.70
C GLY A 115 1.37 14.37 -2.89
N GLU A 116 2.25 14.47 -3.90
CA GLU A 116 2.26 13.55 -5.04
C GLU A 116 2.65 12.12 -4.62
N GLU A 117 3.64 11.99 -3.75
CA GLU A 117 4.08 10.69 -3.25
C GLU A 117 3.08 10.08 -2.27
N LEU A 118 2.47 10.91 -1.42
CA LEU A 118 1.35 10.49 -0.60
C LEU A 118 0.22 9.91 -1.45
N ALA A 119 -0.10 10.54 -2.59
CA ALA A 119 -1.13 10.02 -3.50
C ALA A 119 -0.73 8.67 -4.13
N GLU A 120 0.56 8.45 -4.40
CA GLU A 120 1.07 7.13 -4.81
C GLU A 120 0.96 6.08 -3.70
N HIS A 121 1.22 6.46 -2.45
CA HIS A 121 1.05 5.57 -1.30
C HIS A 121 -0.42 5.18 -1.10
N VAL A 122 -1.35 6.14 -1.24
CA VAL A 122 -2.78 5.85 -1.25
C VAL A 122 -3.13 4.82 -2.33
N LEU A 123 -2.59 4.96 -3.55
CA LEU A 123 -2.83 3.97 -4.60
C LEU A 123 -2.24 2.59 -4.27
N HIS A 124 -1.05 2.52 -3.67
CA HIS A 124 -0.47 1.23 -3.24
C HIS A 124 -1.36 0.50 -2.26
N VAL A 125 -1.90 1.23 -1.27
CA VAL A 125 -2.81 0.68 -0.27
C VAL A 125 -4.11 0.22 -0.92
N LEU A 126 -4.71 1.02 -1.82
CA LEU A 126 -5.93 0.64 -2.55
C LEU A 126 -5.72 -0.60 -3.45
N HIS A 127 -4.51 -0.82 -3.93
CA HIS A 127 -4.13 -2.02 -4.68
C HIS A 127 -3.59 -3.16 -3.80
N ALA A 128 -3.41 -2.96 -2.49
CA ALA A 128 -2.73 -3.90 -1.60
C ALA A 128 -1.40 -4.44 -2.21
N GLY A 129 -0.63 -3.56 -2.86
CA GLY A 129 0.62 -3.92 -3.57
C GLY A 129 0.41 -4.65 -4.91
N GLN A 130 -0.82 -5.06 -5.24
CA GLN A 130 -1.15 -5.82 -6.46
C GLN A 130 -1.39 -4.91 -7.68
N ARG A 131 -0.34 -4.17 -8.06
CA ARG A 131 -0.37 -3.24 -9.21
C ARG A 131 -0.76 -3.98 -10.50
N GLY A 132 -1.80 -3.49 -11.18
CA GLY A 132 -2.33 -4.04 -12.43
C GLY A 132 -3.66 -4.78 -12.30
N ARG A 133 -4.16 -5.00 -11.08
CA ARG A 133 -5.54 -5.43 -10.83
C ARG A 133 -6.44 -4.23 -10.58
N PRO A 134 -7.70 -4.20 -11.05
CA PRO A 134 -8.64 -3.16 -10.67
C PRO A 134 -8.80 -3.06 -9.14
N ILE A 135 -8.87 -1.85 -8.58
CA ILE A 135 -9.03 -1.62 -7.12
C ILE A 135 -10.22 -2.41 -6.58
N ALA A 136 -11.36 -2.37 -7.27
CA ALA A 136 -12.55 -3.12 -6.88
C ALA A 136 -12.29 -4.63 -6.75
N ASP A 137 -11.51 -5.23 -7.64
CA ASP A 137 -11.20 -6.66 -7.60
C ASP A 137 -10.28 -7.02 -6.43
N VAL A 138 -9.40 -6.09 -6.03
CA VAL A 138 -8.54 -6.25 -4.86
C VAL A 138 -9.38 -6.14 -3.60
N LEU A 139 -10.10 -5.03 -3.43
CA LEU A 139 -10.85 -4.73 -2.20
C LEU A 139 -12.07 -5.65 -2.00
N ASN A 140 -12.62 -6.24 -3.07
CA ASN A 140 -13.64 -7.28 -2.96
C ASN A 140 -13.10 -8.66 -2.57
N THR A 141 -11.79 -8.80 -2.31
CA THR A 141 -11.20 -10.05 -1.83
C THR A 141 -11.69 -10.32 -0.42
N ALA A 142 -12.59 -11.29 -0.31
CA ALA A 142 -13.10 -11.77 0.96
C ALA A 142 -12.14 -12.80 1.57
N ASP A 143 -12.03 -12.78 2.89
CA ASP A 143 -11.37 -13.80 3.68
C ASP A 143 -12.37 -14.45 4.67
N GLN A 144 -12.05 -15.66 5.13
CA GLN A 144 -12.86 -16.40 6.09
C GLN A 144 -12.08 -16.62 7.39
N GLN A 145 -12.62 -16.07 8.47
CA GLN A 145 -12.09 -16.27 9.82
C GLN A 145 -13.24 -16.61 10.78
N ASP A 146 -13.06 -17.67 11.57
CA ASP A 146 -14.01 -18.11 12.60
C ASP A 146 -15.47 -18.29 12.11
N GLY A 147 -15.63 -18.73 10.85
CA GLY A 147 -16.94 -18.95 10.22
C GLY A 147 -17.64 -17.67 9.73
N SER A 148 -16.97 -16.52 9.81
CA SER A 148 -17.43 -15.24 9.30
C SER A 148 -16.65 -14.83 8.05
N THR A 149 -17.33 -14.14 7.13
CA THR A 149 -16.70 -13.54 5.95
C THR A 149 -16.39 -12.07 6.25
N TRP A 150 -15.14 -11.68 6.01
CA TRP A 150 -14.66 -10.33 6.20
C TRP A 150 -13.84 -9.89 4.99
N PHE A 151 -13.56 -8.59 4.88
CA PHE A 151 -12.92 -7.99 3.70
C PHE A 151 -11.70 -7.19 4.18
N PRO A 152 -10.59 -7.87 4.57
CA PRO A 152 -9.43 -7.25 5.20
C PRO A 152 -8.89 -6.07 4.41
N LEU A 153 -8.66 -6.27 3.11
CA LEU A 153 -8.06 -5.25 2.26
C LEU A 153 -8.97 -4.02 2.11
N ALA A 154 -10.29 -4.21 2.11
CA ALA A 154 -11.23 -3.11 2.11
C ALA A 154 -11.18 -2.32 3.42
N GLU A 155 -11.11 -3.02 4.55
CA GLU A 155 -10.99 -2.40 5.87
C GLU A 155 -9.70 -1.59 6.01
N GLN A 156 -8.55 -2.18 5.66
CA GLN A 156 -7.22 -1.55 5.67
C GLN A 156 -7.18 -0.31 4.78
N ALA A 157 -7.67 -0.42 3.54
CA ALA A 157 -7.76 0.72 2.66
C ALA A 157 -8.67 1.81 3.22
N GLY A 158 -9.80 1.41 3.82
CA GLY A 158 -10.68 2.31 4.56
C GLY A 158 -9.93 3.05 5.65
N PHE A 159 -9.24 2.32 6.54
CA PHE A 159 -8.47 2.88 7.64
C PHE A 159 -7.43 3.89 7.15
N PHE A 160 -6.64 3.53 6.14
CA PHE A 160 -5.64 4.44 5.59
C PHE A 160 -6.27 5.73 5.04
N LEU A 161 -7.31 5.62 4.21
CA LEU A 161 -7.99 6.79 3.64
C LEU A 161 -8.71 7.63 4.71
N GLY A 162 -9.19 7.01 5.79
CA GLY A 162 -9.78 7.70 6.93
C GLY A 162 -8.76 8.57 7.67
N GLY A 163 -7.53 8.09 7.83
CA GLY A 163 -6.43 8.88 8.38
C GLY A 163 -6.01 10.04 7.48
N VAL A 164 -5.93 9.81 6.16
CA VAL A 164 -5.67 10.86 5.17
C VAL A 164 -6.75 11.94 5.21
N ALA A 165 -8.02 11.53 5.18
CA ALA A 165 -9.16 12.44 5.28
C ALA A 165 -9.15 13.26 6.57
N ALA A 166 -8.76 12.65 7.71
CA ALA A 166 -8.68 13.35 8.98
C ALA A 166 -7.67 14.49 8.94
N VAL A 167 -6.47 14.25 8.40
CA VAL A 167 -5.44 15.30 8.28
C VAL A 167 -5.89 16.39 7.32
N LEU A 168 -6.45 16.04 6.16
CA LEU A 168 -6.95 17.01 5.17
C LEU A 168 -8.11 17.87 5.70
N ASP A 169 -8.95 17.31 6.58
CA ASP A 169 -10.01 18.05 7.27
C ASP A 169 -9.50 18.81 8.52
N GLY A 170 -8.20 18.76 8.82
CA GLY A 170 -7.59 19.47 9.95
C GLY A 170 -7.77 18.81 11.32
N LYS A 171 -8.07 17.52 11.38
CA LYS A 171 -8.18 16.73 12.61
C LYS A 171 -6.82 16.16 13.04
N ALA A 172 -5.88 17.02 13.41
CA ALA A 172 -4.60 16.58 13.94
C ALA A 172 -4.73 16.11 15.41
N GLU A 173 -4.26 14.89 15.72
CA GLU A 173 -4.11 14.39 17.10
C GLU A 173 -2.75 14.79 17.71
N THR A 174 -2.34 16.04 17.51
CA THR A 174 -1.26 16.62 18.30
C THR A 174 -1.84 17.12 19.61
N GLY A 175 -1.39 16.58 20.74
CA GLY A 175 -1.81 16.93 22.11
C GLY A 175 -1.49 18.36 22.56
N GLY A 176 -1.59 19.34 21.67
CA GLY A 176 -1.45 20.77 21.91
C GLY A 176 -2.57 21.53 21.20
N ASN A 177 -3.49 22.06 22.00
CA ASN A 177 -4.50 23.07 21.67
C ASN A 177 -5.44 22.79 20.48
N PRO A 178 -6.75 22.56 20.70
CA PRO A 178 -7.75 22.32 19.64
C PRO A 178 -8.12 23.57 18.81
N SER A 179 -7.26 24.60 18.79
CA SER A 179 -7.45 25.86 18.07
C SER A 179 -6.64 25.96 16.78
N ILE A 180 -5.89 24.93 16.39
CA ILE A 180 -5.26 24.85 15.07
C ILE A 180 -6.26 24.24 14.07
N GLY A 181 -7.39 24.92 13.88
CA GLY A 181 -8.31 24.62 12.79
C GLY A 181 -7.82 25.29 11.51
N PHE A 182 -7.76 24.55 10.39
CA PHE A 182 -7.70 25.03 9.00
C PHE A 182 -6.70 26.17 8.63
N GLY A 183 -5.80 26.55 9.53
CA GLY A 183 -4.99 27.77 9.45
C GLY A 183 -3.49 27.56 9.46
N TRP A 184 -3.01 26.31 9.51
CA TRP A 184 -1.58 25.99 9.35
C TRP A 184 -1.22 25.80 7.87
N PHE A 185 -1.99 25.01 7.11
CA PHE A 185 -1.84 24.95 5.66
C PHE A 185 -2.46 26.19 5.01
N GLY A 186 -1.75 26.80 4.06
CA GLY A 186 -2.41 27.76 3.18
C GLY A 186 -3.53 27.05 2.43
N ALA A 187 -4.72 27.65 2.30
CA ALA A 187 -5.84 27.06 1.54
C ALA A 187 -5.43 26.61 0.11
N ASN A 188 -4.40 27.24 -0.45
CA ASN A 188 -3.82 26.91 -1.75
C ASN A 188 -3.02 25.59 -1.75
N GLU A 189 -2.33 25.24 -0.66
CA GLU A 189 -1.53 24.01 -0.53
C GLU A 189 -2.45 22.80 -0.40
N THR A 190 -3.44 22.85 0.48
CA THR A 190 -4.47 21.80 0.60
C THR A 190 -5.23 21.59 -0.70
N THR A 191 -5.54 22.68 -1.44
CA THR A 191 -6.19 22.56 -2.76
C THR A 191 -5.31 21.83 -3.77
N ARG A 192 -4.00 22.06 -3.75
CA ARG A 192 -3.04 21.37 -4.62
C ARG A 192 -2.96 19.89 -4.27
N ASP A 193 -2.83 19.54 -2.99
CA ASP A 193 -2.72 18.15 -2.54
C ASP A 193 -4.01 17.36 -2.83
N LEU A 194 -5.17 17.97 -2.63
CA LEU A 194 -6.47 17.41 -3.03
C LEU A 194 -6.56 17.19 -4.55
N THR A 195 -6.00 18.10 -5.35
CA THR A 195 -5.99 17.97 -6.81
C THR A 195 -5.08 16.83 -7.26
N LEU A 196 -3.88 16.71 -6.67
CA LEU A 196 -2.96 15.60 -6.95
C LEU A 196 -3.59 14.26 -6.58
N LEU A 197 -4.21 14.19 -5.41
CA LEU A 197 -4.91 12.99 -4.95
C LEU A 197 -6.09 12.65 -5.87
N ALA A 198 -6.87 13.64 -6.29
CA ALA A 198 -7.98 13.44 -7.23
C ALA A 198 -7.49 12.89 -8.58
N GLU A 199 -6.43 13.47 -9.14
CA GLU A 199 -5.84 13.02 -10.41
C GLU A 199 -5.36 11.58 -10.33
N ARG A 200 -4.59 11.23 -9.28
CA ARG A 200 -4.07 9.88 -9.08
C ARG A 200 -5.19 8.85 -8.85
N LEU A 201 -6.24 9.22 -8.13
CA LEU A 201 -7.41 8.38 -7.90
C LEU A 201 -8.36 8.30 -9.10
N GLY A 202 -8.14 9.09 -10.17
CA GLY A 202 -9.07 9.20 -11.29
C GLY A 202 -10.43 9.77 -10.89
N MET A 203 -10.46 10.57 -9.81
CA MET A 203 -11.66 11.19 -9.25
C MET A 203 -11.72 12.67 -9.63
N GLN A 204 -12.92 13.25 -9.60
CA GLN A 204 -13.02 14.71 -9.63
C GLN A 204 -12.56 15.29 -8.29
N PRO A 205 -11.90 16.46 -8.28
CA PRO A 205 -11.59 17.17 -7.04
C PRO A 205 -12.85 17.42 -6.20
N PRO A 206 -12.73 17.54 -4.87
CA PRO A 206 -13.87 17.83 -4.01
C PRO A 206 -14.54 19.15 -4.40
N ALA A 207 -15.86 19.22 -4.26
CA ALA A 207 -16.59 20.48 -4.39
C ALA A 207 -16.20 21.46 -3.26
N GLU A 208 -16.36 22.77 -3.47
CA GLU A 208 -15.93 23.82 -2.53
C GLU A 208 -16.45 23.67 -1.09
N ASN A 209 -17.59 22.99 -0.90
CA ASN A 209 -18.23 22.76 0.40
C ASN A 209 -18.21 21.30 0.85
N GLN A 210 -17.50 20.43 0.16
CA GLN A 210 -17.38 19.01 0.49
C GLN A 210 -16.15 18.77 1.36
N THR A 211 -16.32 18.06 2.48
CA THR A 211 -15.18 17.65 3.31
C THR A 211 -14.31 16.63 2.57
N ALA A 212 -13.02 16.55 2.89
CA ALA A 212 -12.15 15.52 2.34
C ALA A 212 -12.68 14.12 2.70
N ALA A 213 -13.27 13.99 3.89
CA ALA A 213 -13.90 12.75 4.33
C ALA A 213 -15.08 12.32 3.46
N ASP A 214 -16.05 13.22 3.25
CA ASP A 214 -17.20 12.90 2.41
C ASP A 214 -16.77 12.63 0.97
N TRP A 215 -15.78 13.36 0.46
CA TRP A 215 -15.26 13.18 -0.88
C TRP A 215 -14.58 11.83 -1.08
N LEU A 216 -13.60 11.49 -0.24
CA LEU A 216 -12.85 10.23 -0.33
C LEU A 216 -13.76 9.03 -0.08
N LEU A 217 -14.61 9.10 0.96
CA LEU A 217 -15.50 8.00 1.28
C LEU A 217 -16.49 7.74 0.14
N ASN A 218 -17.17 8.79 -0.35
CA ASN A 218 -18.10 8.62 -1.46
C ASN A 218 -17.40 8.20 -2.74
N GLY A 219 -16.18 8.69 -3.01
CA GLY A 219 -15.40 8.31 -4.19
C GLY A 219 -15.16 6.81 -4.27
N GLN A 220 -14.91 6.17 -3.13
CA GLN A 220 -14.61 4.74 -3.05
C GLN A 220 -15.84 3.85 -2.80
N THR A 221 -16.92 4.34 -2.19
CA THR A 221 -18.06 3.46 -1.85
C THR A 221 -19.31 3.65 -2.71
N ASN A 222 -19.31 4.62 -3.63
CA ASN A 222 -20.45 4.83 -4.52
C ASN A 222 -20.60 3.70 -5.57
N LEU A 223 -21.74 3.69 -6.26
CA LEU A 223 -22.05 2.68 -7.28
C LEU A 223 -21.06 2.62 -8.45
N ALA A 224 -20.30 3.70 -8.70
CA ALA A 224 -19.31 3.74 -9.77
C ALA A 224 -17.99 3.06 -9.37
N SER A 225 -17.73 2.82 -8.09
CA SER A 225 -16.48 2.18 -7.62
C SER A 225 -16.43 0.67 -7.85
N ALA A 226 -17.53 0.05 -8.27
CA ALA A 226 -17.67 -1.41 -8.46
C ALA A 226 -17.36 -2.26 -7.20
N LEU A 227 -17.25 -1.62 -6.03
CA LEU A 227 -17.14 -2.31 -4.75
C LEU A 227 -18.45 -3.02 -4.40
N SER A 228 -18.32 -4.28 -3.97
CA SER A 228 -19.46 -5.03 -3.45
C SER A 228 -19.96 -4.37 -2.17
N ARG A 229 -21.26 -4.49 -1.90
CA ARG A 229 -21.86 -3.90 -0.69
C ARG A 229 -21.17 -4.35 0.61
N PRO A 230 -20.80 -5.64 0.80
CA PRO A 230 -20.06 -6.05 1.98
C PRO A 230 -18.67 -5.41 2.08
N ALA A 231 -17.89 -5.38 0.98
CA ALA A 231 -16.59 -4.74 0.97
C ALA A 231 -16.68 -3.23 1.29
N ALA A 232 -17.67 -2.53 0.73
CA ALA A 232 -17.92 -1.12 1.02
C ALA A 232 -18.24 -0.88 2.51
N GLN A 233 -18.94 -1.80 3.18
CA GLN A 233 -19.22 -1.70 4.63
C GLN A 233 -17.97 -1.87 5.48
N TRP A 234 -17.07 -2.78 5.10
CA TRP A 234 -15.78 -2.95 5.77
C TRP A 234 -14.85 -1.77 5.52
N PHE A 235 -14.84 -1.25 4.30
CA PHE A 235 -14.15 0.01 3.99
C PHE A 235 -14.66 1.18 4.84
N GLU A 236 -15.99 1.36 4.93
CA GLU A 236 -16.59 2.37 5.79
C GLU A 236 -16.23 2.19 7.27
N LYS A 237 -16.11 0.93 7.73
CA LYS A 237 -15.73 0.61 9.11
C LYS A 237 -14.32 1.13 9.39
N GLY A 238 -13.32 0.66 8.64
CA GLY A 238 -11.93 1.09 8.81
C GLY A 238 -11.78 2.61 8.65
N PHE A 239 -12.46 3.19 7.66
CA PHE A 239 -12.45 4.64 7.43
C PHE A 239 -12.91 5.42 8.65
N ARG A 240 -14.04 5.03 9.27
CA ARG A 240 -14.56 5.71 10.45
C ARG A 240 -13.66 5.54 11.67
N GLU A 241 -13.00 4.40 11.78
CA GLU A 241 -12.07 4.12 12.88
C GLU A 241 -10.87 5.06 12.85
N ALA A 242 -10.25 5.20 11.68
CA ALA A 242 -9.10 6.09 11.52
C ALA A 242 -9.46 7.58 11.41
N TYR A 243 -10.69 7.94 11.00
CA TYR A 243 -11.11 9.33 10.79
C TYR A 243 -11.57 10.06 12.07
N ARG A 244 -12.08 9.32 13.05
CA ARG A 244 -12.57 9.88 14.33
C ARG A 244 -11.42 10.37 15.19
#